data_AF-A0A319EEA3-F1
#
_entry.id   AF-A0A319EEA3-F1
#
_cell.length_a   1.000
_cell.length_b   1.000
_cell.length_c   1.000
_cell.angle_alpha   90.00
_cell.angle_beta   90.00
_cell.angle_gamma   90.00
#
_symmetry.space_group_name_H-M   'P 1'
#
loop_
_entity.id
_entity.type
_entity.pdbx_description
1 polymer ?
#
loop_
_entity_poly.entity_id
_entity_poly.type
_entity_poly.pdbx_seq_one_letter_code
_entity_poly.pdbx_strand_id
1 'polypeptide(L)'
;MYTLSDARYGKDNVRLYKVHRDEKTGVQTVYEMTVCVLLEGDINTSYTKEDNSVLVTTDAIKNTGKPHPHSFFQDGSVKRVVLVDVIENSGISITSSVSGLSVLKSTKSDDVDIKWQWRHFSNVQDVETNALHFQSGYEAARDATFDIFAEDNSMSAQGTLYKMAERFLESVEYSWPNKHYVEIDLSWHKGLQNTDKNAEVYLPQSAPNGLIKGTLTRSLLRETRKAKL
;
A
#
# COMPACT_ATOMS: atom_id res chain seq x y z
N MET A 1 11.96 -35.43 -14.97
CA MET A 1 11.77 -34.44 -16.04
C MET A 1 11.21 -33.19 -15.37
N TYR A 2 11.80 -32.02 -15.62
CA TYR A 2 11.40 -30.76 -15.00
C TYR A 2 10.57 -29.95 -16.00
N THR A 3 9.54 -29.25 -15.52
CA THR A 3 8.65 -28.42 -16.33
C THR A 3 8.59 -27.03 -15.72
N LEU A 4 8.66 -25.99 -16.55
CA LEU A 4 8.45 -24.61 -16.14
C LEU A 4 6.95 -24.40 -15.86
N SER A 5 6.58 -24.15 -14.60
CA SER A 5 5.17 -24.02 -14.19
C SER A 5 4.62 -22.61 -14.34
N ASP A 6 5.47 -21.60 -14.13
CA ASP A 6 5.16 -20.18 -14.26
C ASP A 6 6.47 -19.42 -14.51
N ALA A 7 6.41 -18.36 -15.31
CA ALA A 7 7.57 -17.52 -15.60
C ALA A 7 7.17 -16.11 -16.02
N ARG A 8 7.75 -15.12 -15.34
CA ARG A 8 7.62 -13.70 -15.67
C ARG A 8 9.00 -13.07 -15.78
N TYR A 9 9.14 -12.11 -16.67
CA TYR A 9 10.41 -11.38 -16.86
C TYR A 9 10.13 -9.92 -17.21
N GLY A 10 11.10 -9.04 -16.98
CA GLY A 10 10.95 -7.63 -17.35
C GLY A 10 12.00 -6.72 -16.70
N LYS A 11 11.58 -5.52 -16.32
CA LYS A 11 12.47 -4.49 -15.74
C LYS A 11 11.92 -4.04 -14.39
N ASP A 12 12.81 -3.99 -13.40
CA ASP A 12 12.49 -3.55 -12.05
C ASP A 12 13.32 -2.30 -11.68
N ASN A 13 12.90 -1.59 -10.63
CA ASN A 13 13.53 -0.38 -10.10
C ASN A 13 13.74 0.73 -11.14
N VAL A 14 12.80 0.87 -12.09
CA VAL A 14 12.82 1.96 -13.07
C VAL A 14 12.30 3.23 -12.39
N ARG A 15 13.22 4.14 -12.04
CA ARG A 15 12.86 5.44 -11.44
C ARG A 15 12.36 6.39 -12.52
N LEU A 16 11.11 6.83 -12.38
CA LEU A 16 10.47 7.82 -13.24
C LEU A 16 10.20 9.09 -12.44
N TYR A 17 10.47 10.21 -13.10
CA TYR A 17 10.27 11.53 -12.55
C TYR A 17 9.59 12.41 -13.59
N LYS A 18 8.41 12.94 -13.27
CA LYS A 18 7.57 13.73 -14.18
C LYS A 18 7.22 15.06 -13.54
N VAL A 19 7.42 16.15 -14.28
CA VAL A 19 6.96 17.49 -13.91
C VAL A 19 5.86 17.92 -14.86
N HIS A 20 4.72 18.31 -14.31
CA HIS A 20 3.67 19.03 -15.00
C HIS A 20 3.81 20.52 -14.71
N ARG A 21 3.87 21.36 -15.74
CA ARG A 21 4.03 22.81 -15.62
C ARG A 21 2.77 23.46 -16.19
N ASP A 22 2.03 24.18 -15.35
CA ASP A 22 0.90 24.99 -15.81
C ASP A 22 1.43 26.34 -16.30
N GLU A 23 1.41 26.55 -17.61
CA GLU A 23 1.90 27.79 -18.24
C GLU A 23 1.11 29.03 -17.84
N LYS A 24 -0.15 28.88 -17.43
CA LYS A 24 -1.02 30.01 -17.07
C LYS A 24 -0.75 30.50 -15.65
N THR A 25 -0.52 29.58 -14.72
CA THR A 25 -0.32 29.90 -13.30
C THR A 25 1.15 29.92 -12.89
N GLY A 26 2.04 29.35 -13.72
CA GLY A 26 3.45 29.12 -13.39
C GLY A 26 3.67 28.00 -12.37
N VAL A 27 2.61 27.35 -11.89
CA VAL A 27 2.67 26.29 -10.88
C VAL A 27 3.25 25.01 -11.50
N GLN A 28 4.15 24.36 -10.76
CA GLN A 28 4.71 23.07 -11.14
C GLN A 28 4.22 21.99 -10.19
N THR A 29 3.80 20.85 -10.74
CA THR A 29 3.38 19.65 -10.01
C THR A 29 4.31 18.51 -10.37
N VAL A 30 4.74 17.73 -9.39
CA VAL A 30 5.73 16.67 -9.60
C VAL A 30 5.25 15.31 -9.15
N TYR A 31 5.76 14.30 -9.85
CA TYR A 31 5.45 12.91 -9.62
C TYR A 31 6.76 12.12 -9.69
N GLU A 32 7.13 11.47 -8.60
CA GLU A 32 8.22 10.48 -8.57
C GLU A 32 7.64 9.09 -8.34
N MET A 33 8.11 8.12 -9.12
CA MET A 33 7.65 6.73 -9.06
C MET A 33 8.82 5.78 -9.26
N THR A 34 8.78 4.64 -8.59
CA THR A 34 9.64 3.49 -8.93
C THR A 34 8.74 2.42 -9.52
N VAL A 35 9.03 2.02 -10.76
CA VAL A 35 8.16 1.14 -11.55
C VAL A 35 8.84 -0.20 -11.80
N CYS A 36 8.06 -1.26 -11.63
CA CYS A 36 8.38 -2.61 -12.05
C CYS A 36 7.37 -3.04 -13.11
N VAL A 37 7.85 -3.60 -14.23
CA VAL A 37 7.01 -4.14 -15.29
C VAL A 37 7.49 -5.55 -15.58
N LEU A 38 6.58 -6.51 -15.48
CA LEU A 38 6.82 -7.91 -15.79
C LEU A 38 5.83 -8.35 -16.87
N LEU A 39 6.30 -9.17 -17.80
CA LEU A 39 5.52 -9.82 -18.85
C LEU A 39 5.48 -11.32 -18.58
N GLU A 40 4.34 -11.92 -18.86
CA GLU A 40 4.06 -13.36 -18.81
C GLU A 40 3.54 -13.81 -20.19
N GLY A 41 3.74 -15.07 -20.57
CA GLY A 41 3.26 -15.61 -21.84
C GLY A 41 3.99 -16.89 -22.25
N ASP A 42 3.94 -17.23 -23.54
CA ASP A 42 4.64 -18.39 -24.09
C ASP A 42 6.15 -18.12 -24.26
N ILE A 43 6.86 -18.09 -23.14
CA ILE A 43 8.31 -17.83 -23.06
C ILE A 43 9.12 -19.09 -22.71
N ASN A 44 8.47 -20.26 -22.65
CA ASN A 44 9.10 -21.50 -22.23
C ASN A 44 10.29 -21.89 -23.11
N THR A 45 10.25 -21.57 -24.41
CA THR A 45 11.35 -21.83 -25.34
C THR A 45 12.63 -21.05 -25.00
N SER A 46 12.52 -19.87 -24.40
CA SER A 46 13.69 -19.12 -23.93
C SER A 46 14.40 -19.87 -22.79
N TYR A 47 13.65 -20.45 -21.84
CA TYR A 47 14.23 -21.18 -20.70
C TYR A 47 14.72 -22.59 -21.07
N THR A 48 14.04 -23.26 -22.01
CA THR A 48 14.31 -24.67 -22.32
C THR A 48 15.21 -24.87 -23.54
N LYS A 49 15.25 -23.89 -24.45
CA LYS A 49 15.99 -23.95 -25.72
C LYS A 49 16.85 -22.72 -25.98
N GLU A 50 16.88 -21.75 -25.07
CA GLU A 50 17.63 -20.49 -25.22
C GLU A 50 17.20 -19.66 -26.46
N ASP A 51 15.97 -19.85 -26.94
CA ASP A 51 15.39 -19.08 -28.03
C ASP A 51 14.78 -17.78 -27.52
N ASN A 52 15.47 -16.66 -27.76
CA ASN A 52 15.06 -15.34 -27.31
C ASN A 52 14.16 -14.60 -28.31
N SER A 53 13.76 -15.22 -29.43
CA SER A 53 12.85 -14.59 -30.41
C SER A 53 11.47 -14.28 -29.83
N VAL A 54 11.07 -15.00 -28.78
CA VAL A 54 9.82 -14.80 -28.04
C VAL A 54 9.91 -13.70 -26.97
N LEU A 55 11.09 -13.12 -26.75
CA LEU A 55 11.31 -12.11 -25.71
C LEU A 55 11.37 -10.69 -26.29
N VAL A 56 10.68 -9.77 -25.61
CA VAL A 56 10.90 -8.34 -25.73
C VAL A 56 12.06 -7.96 -24.82
N THR A 57 13.09 -7.31 -25.35
CA THR A 57 14.24 -6.92 -24.52
C THR A 57 13.83 -6.05 -23.33
N THR A 58 14.43 -6.27 -22.16
CA THR A 58 14.07 -5.51 -20.95
C THR A 58 14.39 -4.02 -21.07
N ASP A 59 15.33 -3.63 -21.93
CA ASP A 59 15.61 -2.22 -22.23
C ASP A 59 14.55 -1.56 -23.10
N ALA A 60 13.89 -2.29 -24.01
CA ALA A 60 12.72 -1.77 -24.72
C ALA A 60 11.57 -1.46 -23.75
N ILE A 61 11.36 -2.31 -22.74
CA ILE A 61 10.35 -2.09 -21.69
C ILE A 61 10.62 -0.78 -20.92
N LYS A 62 11.88 -0.52 -20.56
CA LYS A 62 12.32 0.74 -19.90
C LYS A 62 12.06 1.96 -20.78
N ASN A 63 12.39 1.89 -22.07
CA ASN A 63 12.38 3.04 -22.99
C ASN A 63 10.97 3.53 -23.34
N THR A 64 9.92 2.79 -22.98
CA THR A 64 8.53 3.24 -23.08
C THR A 64 8.23 4.44 -22.16
N GLY A 65 9.07 4.69 -21.13
CA GLY A 65 8.98 5.87 -20.25
C GLY A 65 9.75 7.09 -20.77
N LYS A 66 9.17 8.29 -20.66
CA LYS A 66 9.84 9.56 -21.03
C LYS A 66 10.60 10.17 -19.84
N PRO A 67 11.92 10.46 -19.95
CA PRO A 67 12.67 11.16 -18.91
C PRO A 67 12.46 12.69 -18.92
N HIS A 68 12.57 13.36 -17.77
CA HIS A 68 12.51 14.82 -17.65
C HIS A 68 13.27 15.33 -16.39
N PRO A 69 13.96 16.49 -16.42
CA PRO A 69 14.70 17.02 -15.26
C PRO A 69 13.87 17.87 -14.27
N HIS A 70 14.60 18.34 -13.24
CA HIS A 70 14.47 19.44 -12.23
C HIS A 70 13.70 19.20 -10.90
N SER A 71 14.41 19.47 -9.78
CA SER A 71 14.36 18.89 -8.41
C SER A 71 13.31 19.41 -7.42
N PHE A 72 12.79 18.53 -6.56
CA PHE A 72 11.74 18.77 -5.57
C PHE A 72 11.98 17.91 -4.31
N PHE A 73 11.32 18.23 -3.18
CA PHE A 73 11.51 17.56 -1.88
C PHE A 73 10.40 16.53 -1.62
N GLN A 74 10.77 15.34 -1.14
CA GLN A 74 9.83 14.30 -0.72
C GLN A 74 9.51 14.48 0.76
N ASP A 75 8.24 14.76 1.07
CA ASP A 75 7.74 14.84 2.44
C ASP A 75 7.05 13.53 2.85
N GLY A 76 7.58 12.87 3.89
CA GLY A 76 6.96 11.70 4.51
C GLY A 76 7.50 10.32 4.07
N SER A 77 7.32 9.36 4.97
CA SER A 77 7.69 7.93 4.82
C SER A 77 6.62 7.08 4.14
N VAL A 78 5.42 7.64 3.92
CA VAL A 78 4.25 6.91 3.40
C VAL A 78 4.49 6.51 1.95
N LYS A 79 4.37 5.22 1.66
CA LYS A 79 4.52 4.67 0.32
C LYS A 79 3.16 4.33 -0.26
N ARG A 80 2.79 4.99 -1.36
CA ARG A 80 1.66 4.56 -2.19
C ARG A 80 2.17 3.55 -3.21
N VAL A 81 1.56 2.38 -3.24
CA VAL A 81 1.90 1.29 -4.16
C VAL A 81 0.64 0.90 -4.94
N VAL A 82 0.78 0.69 -6.25
CA VAL A 82 -0.30 0.22 -7.11
C VAL A 82 0.23 -0.97 -7.90
N LEU A 83 -0.51 -2.06 -7.88
CA LEU A 83 -0.25 -3.27 -8.65
C LEU A 83 -1.37 -3.44 -9.67
N VAL A 84 -0.99 -3.63 -10.93
CA VAL A 84 -1.91 -3.79 -12.05
C VAL A 84 -1.59 -5.12 -12.72
N ASP A 85 -2.54 -6.05 -12.68
CA ASP A 85 -2.49 -7.30 -13.42
C ASP A 85 -3.38 -7.17 -14.65
N VAL A 86 -2.81 -7.41 -15.83
CA VAL A 86 -3.52 -7.43 -17.11
C VAL A 86 -3.48 -8.85 -17.64
N ILE A 87 -4.64 -9.45 -17.87
CA ILE A 87 -4.75 -10.79 -18.44
C ILE A 87 -5.43 -10.63 -19.80
N GLU A 88 -4.76 -11.11 -20.84
CA GLU A 88 -5.30 -11.08 -22.20
C GLU A 88 -6.70 -11.70 -22.24
N ASN A 89 -7.65 -11.01 -22.86
CA ASN A 89 -9.07 -11.39 -22.96
C ASN A 89 -9.84 -11.53 -21.63
N SER A 90 -9.20 -11.28 -20.48
CA SER A 90 -9.84 -11.34 -19.16
C SER A 90 -9.92 -9.98 -18.46
N GLY A 91 -9.24 -8.94 -18.96
CA GLY A 91 -9.33 -7.57 -18.46
C GLY A 91 -8.20 -7.18 -17.50
N ILE A 92 -8.48 -6.19 -16.64
CA ILE A 92 -7.49 -5.52 -15.79
C ILE A 92 -7.96 -5.57 -14.34
N SER A 93 -7.07 -6.02 -13.46
CA SER A 93 -7.26 -6.01 -12.01
C SER A 93 -6.28 -5.02 -11.38
N ILE A 94 -6.80 -4.09 -10.58
CA ILE A 94 -5.98 -3.07 -9.92
C ILE A 94 -6.08 -3.24 -8.41
N THR A 95 -4.93 -3.28 -7.75
CA THR A 95 -4.80 -3.28 -6.30
C THR A 95 -4.01 -2.05 -5.88
N SER A 96 -4.56 -1.26 -4.97
CA SER A 96 -3.85 -0.13 -4.36
C SER A 96 -3.48 -0.47 -2.93
N SER A 97 -2.35 0.08 -2.47
CA SER A 97 -1.96 0.01 -1.07
C SER A 97 -1.24 1.26 -0.60
N VAL A 98 -1.37 1.51 0.69
CA VAL A 98 -0.59 2.50 1.44
C VAL A 98 0.24 1.71 2.44
N SER A 99 1.55 1.94 2.46
CA SER A 99 2.44 1.32 3.42
C SER A 99 3.17 2.36 4.25
N GLY A 100 3.33 2.06 5.54
CA GLY A 100 3.99 2.95 6.48
C GLY A 100 3.16 4.19 6.83
N LEU A 101 1.82 4.07 6.87
CA LEU A 101 0.97 5.18 7.30
C LEU A 101 1.08 5.36 8.82
N SER A 102 1.93 6.29 9.25
CA SER A 102 2.16 6.53 10.66
C SER A 102 0.96 7.21 11.33
N VAL A 103 0.39 6.55 12.33
CA VAL A 103 -0.73 7.03 13.16
C VAL A 103 -0.25 7.22 14.60
N LEU A 104 -0.69 8.30 15.24
CA LEU A 104 -0.22 8.73 16.56
C LEU A 104 -1.39 9.09 17.47
N LYS A 105 -1.36 8.55 18.69
CA LYS A 105 -2.08 9.01 19.88
C LYS A 105 -1.05 9.35 20.95
N SER A 106 -1.44 10.12 21.96
CA SER A 106 -0.57 10.51 23.08
C SER A 106 0.16 9.33 23.75
N THR A 107 -0.38 8.11 23.67
CA THR A 107 0.19 6.89 24.27
C THR A 107 0.55 5.80 23.26
N LYS A 108 0.36 6.02 21.94
CA LYS A 108 0.58 4.99 20.91
C LYS A 108 1.07 5.60 19.60
N SER A 109 2.05 4.98 18.98
CA SER A 109 2.48 5.33 17.62
C SER A 109 2.69 4.06 16.82
N ASP A 110 2.03 3.95 15.68
CA ASP A 110 2.09 2.76 14.83
C ASP A 110 2.17 3.12 13.35
N ASP A 111 2.65 2.19 12.54
CA ASP A 111 2.63 2.31 11.08
C ASP A 111 1.63 1.30 10.53
N VAL A 112 0.55 1.78 9.92
CA VAL A 112 -0.49 0.94 9.37
C VAL A 112 -0.26 0.75 7.87
N ASP A 113 -0.33 -0.50 7.41
CA ASP A 113 -0.42 -0.81 5.98
C ASP A 113 -1.87 -1.13 5.61
N ILE A 114 -2.31 -0.61 4.47
CA ILE A 114 -3.66 -0.75 3.92
C ILE A 114 -3.53 -1.26 2.50
N LYS A 115 -4.30 -2.28 2.12
CA LYS A 115 -4.34 -2.82 0.76
C LYS A 115 -5.77 -3.10 0.36
N TRP A 116 -6.22 -2.55 -0.76
CA TRP A 116 -7.58 -2.77 -1.27
C TRP A 116 -7.58 -3.07 -2.75
N GLN A 117 -8.60 -3.81 -3.17
CA GLN A 117 -8.85 -4.10 -4.57
C GLN A 117 -9.89 -3.12 -5.11
N TRP A 118 -9.68 -2.70 -6.35
CA TRP A 118 -10.70 -1.99 -7.11
C TRP A 118 -11.57 -3.01 -7.85
N ARG A 119 -12.75 -2.55 -8.28
CA ARG A 119 -13.58 -3.32 -9.20
C ARG A 119 -12.76 -3.77 -10.41
N HIS A 120 -13.21 -4.85 -11.03
CA HIS A 120 -12.64 -5.29 -12.29
C HIS A 120 -12.87 -4.26 -13.41
N PHE A 121 -11.88 -4.07 -14.28
CA PHE A 121 -11.96 -3.21 -15.46
C PHE A 121 -11.81 -4.03 -16.73
N SER A 122 -12.68 -3.78 -17.70
CA SER A 122 -12.69 -4.56 -18.95
C SER A 122 -11.53 -4.24 -19.88
N ASN A 123 -11.07 -2.99 -19.91
CA ASN A 123 -10.03 -2.49 -20.81
C ASN A 123 -9.43 -1.17 -20.29
N VAL A 124 -8.42 -0.65 -20.98
CA VAL A 124 -7.73 0.60 -20.61
C VAL A 124 -8.66 1.81 -20.63
N GLN A 125 -9.61 1.90 -21.58
CA GLN A 125 -10.55 3.02 -21.66
C GLN A 125 -11.45 3.10 -20.41
N ASP A 126 -11.86 1.95 -19.87
CA ASP A 126 -12.61 1.87 -18.61
C ASP A 126 -11.76 2.37 -17.44
N VAL A 127 -10.48 1.99 -17.38
CA VAL A 127 -9.54 2.52 -16.37
C VAL A 127 -9.38 4.04 -16.48
N GLU A 128 -9.17 4.56 -17.69
CA GLU A 128 -8.99 6.00 -17.94
C GLU A 128 -10.21 6.82 -17.55
N THR A 129 -11.41 6.32 -17.88
CA THR A 129 -12.68 6.98 -17.52
C THR A 129 -12.86 7.09 -16.00
N ASN A 130 -12.26 6.18 -15.23
CA ASN A 130 -12.33 6.13 -13.78
C ASN A 130 -11.06 6.69 -13.10
N ALA A 131 -10.12 7.26 -13.86
CA ALA A 131 -8.80 7.64 -13.35
C ALA A 131 -8.86 8.64 -12.18
N LEU A 132 -9.83 9.55 -12.20
CA LEU A 132 -10.05 10.55 -11.15
C LEU A 132 -10.38 9.91 -9.79
N HIS A 133 -11.00 8.73 -9.79
CA HIS A 133 -11.38 8.04 -8.55
C HIS A 133 -10.20 7.42 -7.81
N PHE A 134 -9.07 7.15 -8.48
CA PHE A 134 -7.90 6.57 -7.82
C PHE A 134 -7.30 7.51 -6.79
N GLN A 135 -7.30 8.82 -7.06
CA GLN A 135 -6.83 9.82 -6.12
C GLN A 135 -7.79 9.96 -4.94
N SER A 136 -9.08 10.17 -5.22
CA SER A 136 -10.08 10.33 -4.17
C SER A 136 -10.22 9.08 -3.29
N GLY A 137 -10.06 7.88 -3.86
CA GLY A 137 -10.10 6.64 -3.09
C GLY A 137 -8.86 6.45 -2.20
N TYR A 138 -7.69 6.91 -2.63
CA TYR A 138 -6.51 6.95 -1.78
C TYR A 138 -6.70 7.92 -0.60
N GLU A 139 -7.18 9.13 -0.88
CA GLU A 139 -7.47 10.14 0.16
C GLU A 139 -8.51 9.62 1.14
N ALA A 140 -9.62 9.06 0.64
CA ALA A 140 -10.66 8.48 1.48
C ALA A 140 -10.14 7.32 2.36
N ALA A 141 -9.30 6.44 1.82
CA ALA A 141 -8.68 5.35 2.59
C ALA A 141 -7.78 5.87 3.72
N ARG A 142 -6.94 6.86 3.40
CA ARG A 142 -6.03 7.52 4.35
C ARG A 142 -6.81 8.24 5.44
N ASP A 143 -7.75 9.09 5.04
CA ASP A 143 -8.50 9.96 5.94
C ASP A 143 -9.41 9.13 6.84
N ALA A 144 -10.09 8.11 6.31
CA ALA A 144 -10.86 7.16 7.12
C ALA A 144 -10.01 6.46 8.18
N THR A 145 -8.77 6.10 7.85
CA THR A 145 -7.83 5.48 8.81
C THR A 145 -7.45 6.47 9.89
N PHE A 146 -7.11 7.71 9.54
CA PHE A 146 -6.75 8.73 10.51
C PHE A 146 -7.90 9.10 11.43
N ASP A 147 -9.08 9.39 10.87
CA ASP A 147 -10.25 9.83 11.62
C ASP A 147 -10.68 8.75 12.62
N ILE A 148 -10.83 7.51 12.15
CA ILE A 148 -11.26 6.40 13.01
C ILE A 148 -10.17 6.06 14.01
N PHE A 149 -8.90 6.04 13.60
CA PHE A 149 -7.83 5.81 14.56
C PHE A 149 -7.89 6.87 15.67
N ALA A 150 -8.01 8.16 15.35
CA ALA A 150 -8.03 9.24 16.33
C ALA A 150 -9.26 9.19 17.27
N GLU A 151 -10.46 8.99 16.73
CA GLU A 151 -11.72 9.08 17.46
C GLU A 151 -12.10 7.80 18.21
N ASP A 152 -11.62 6.64 17.74
CA ASP A 152 -12.08 5.36 18.25
C ASP A 152 -11.50 5.05 19.65
N ASN A 153 -12.40 4.68 20.55
CA ASN A 153 -12.11 4.25 21.91
C ASN A 153 -12.33 2.73 22.10
N SER A 154 -12.20 1.92 21.03
CA SER A 154 -12.38 0.48 21.14
C SER A 154 -11.40 -0.12 22.14
N MET A 155 -11.88 -1.14 22.86
CA MET A 155 -11.08 -1.85 23.86
C MET A 155 -9.93 -2.69 23.25
N SER A 156 -9.87 -2.81 21.92
CA SER A 156 -8.84 -3.58 21.21
C SER A 156 -8.49 -2.99 19.85
N ALA A 157 -7.24 -3.21 19.42
CA ALA A 157 -6.76 -2.83 18.09
C ALA A 157 -7.56 -3.52 16.97
N GLN A 158 -8.02 -4.75 17.21
CA GLN A 158 -8.87 -5.50 16.28
C GLN A 158 -10.21 -4.79 16.04
N GLY A 159 -10.82 -4.23 17.09
CA GLY A 159 -12.08 -3.49 16.98
C GLY A 159 -11.92 -2.21 16.15
N THR A 160 -10.84 -1.46 16.38
CA THR A 160 -10.51 -0.27 15.58
C THR A 160 -10.25 -0.65 14.12
N LEU A 161 -9.47 -1.72 13.86
CA LEU A 161 -9.22 -2.21 12.51
C LEU A 161 -10.50 -2.54 11.77
N TYR A 162 -11.43 -3.25 12.43
CA TYR A 162 -12.70 -3.60 11.84
C TYR A 162 -13.49 -2.34 11.41
N LYS A 163 -13.57 -1.31 12.27
CA LYS A 163 -14.25 -0.03 11.94
C LYS A 163 -13.59 0.71 10.78
N MET A 164 -12.24 0.74 10.74
CA MET A 164 -11.49 1.34 9.62
C MET A 164 -11.81 0.63 8.31
N ALA A 165 -11.89 -0.70 8.34
CA ALA A 165 -12.14 -1.52 7.17
C ALA A 165 -13.60 -1.45 6.68
N GLU A 166 -14.58 -1.19 7.55
CA GLU A 166 -15.99 -0.98 7.15
C GLU A 166 -16.22 0.23 6.22
N ARG A 167 -15.26 1.15 6.12
CA ARG A 167 -15.31 2.31 5.22
C ARG A 167 -15.08 1.94 3.75
N PHE A 168 -14.62 0.71 3.48
CA PHE A 168 -14.37 0.21 2.14
C PHE A 168 -15.59 -0.47 1.54
N LEU A 169 -15.81 -0.28 0.24
CA LEU A 169 -16.96 -0.85 -0.47
C LEU A 169 -16.77 -2.32 -0.87
N GLU A 170 -15.53 -2.78 -1.02
CA GLU A 170 -15.20 -4.13 -1.48
C GLU A 170 -14.34 -4.89 -0.45
N SER A 171 -13.13 -5.33 -0.84
CA SER A 171 -12.19 -6.05 0.02
C SER A 171 -11.02 -5.16 0.38
N VAL A 172 -10.71 -5.09 1.67
CA VAL A 172 -9.55 -4.38 2.21
C VAL A 172 -8.83 -5.26 3.23
N GLU A 173 -7.51 -5.26 3.13
CA GLU A 173 -6.58 -5.89 4.05
C GLU A 173 -5.84 -4.79 4.82
N TYR A 174 -5.81 -4.93 6.14
CA TYR A 174 -5.02 -4.11 7.04
C TYR A 174 -3.92 -4.94 7.69
N SER A 175 -2.75 -4.34 7.84
CA SER A 175 -1.64 -4.87 8.63
C SER A 175 -1.14 -3.79 9.57
N TRP A 176 -1.24 -4.07 10.87
CA TRP A 176 -0.97 -3.13 11.93
C TRP A 176 -0.04 -3.76 12.99
N PRO A 177 1.28 -3.49 12.92
CA PRO A 177 2.19 -3.74 14.03
C PRO A 177 1.85 -2.80 15.20
N ASN A 178 1.55 -3.36 16.36
CA ASN A 178 1.35 -2.63 17.61
C ASN A 178 2.71 -2.43 18.31
N LYS A 179 3.33 -1.28 18.10
CA LYS A 179 4.60 -0.86 18.69
C LYS A 179 4.36 -0.41 20.12
N HIS A 180 5.12 -1.00 21.04
CA HIS A 180 4.93 -0.74 22.46
C HIS A 180 5.72 0.49 22.91
N TYR A 181 5.03 1.42 23.57
CA TYR A 181 5.60 2.51 24.33
C TYR A 181 5.36 2.21 25.80
N VAL A 182 6.43 1.88 26.51
CA VAL A 182 6.35 1.47 27.93
C VAL A 182 6.75 2.64 28.81
N GLU A 183 5.96 2.93 29.83
CA GLU A 183 6.27 3.96 30.82
C GLU A 183 7.58 3.61 31.53
N ILE A 184 8.42 4.62 31.75
CA ILE A 184 9.67 4.44 32.50
C ILE A 184 9.42 4.87 33.94
N ASP A 185 9.67 4.00 34.91
CA ASP A 185 9.68 4.41 36.32
C ASP A 185 10.89 5.34 36.58
N LEU A 186 10.60 6.60 36.92
CA LEU A 186 11.59 7.62 37.24
C LEU A 186 11.64 7.94 38.74
N SER A 187 10.98 7.15 39.59
CA SER A 187 10.94 7.37 41.05
C SER A 187 12.33 7.38 41.69
N TRP A 188 13.30 6.66 41.09
CA TRP A 188 14.70 6.67 41.49
C TRP A 188 15.36 8.07 41.39
N HIS A 189 14.87 8.94 40.51
CA HIS A 189 15.35 10.31 40.37
C HIS A 189 14.53 11.26 41.24
N LYS A 190 14.88 11.35 42.53
CA LYS A 190 14.28 12.28 43.50
C LYS A 190 12.75 12.13 43.63
N GLY A 191 12.21 10.92 43.44
CA GLY A 191 10.78 10.64 43.57
C GLY A 191 9.92 11.14 42.41
N LEU A 192 10.52 11.46 41.26
CA LEU A 192 9.81 11.93 40.07
C LEU A 192 8.76 10.89 39.62
N GLN A 193 7.51 11.34 39.50
CA GLN A 193 6.39 10.50 39.07
C GLN A 193 6.32 10.49 37.55
N ASN A 194 6.35 9.30 36.94
CA ASN A 194 6.23 9.11 35.49
C ASN A 194 5.49 7.81 35.14
N THR A 195 4.56 7.41 36.02
CA THR A 195 3.70 6.23 35.80
C THR A 195 2.23 6.61 35.87
N ASP A 196 1.38 5.76 35.31
CA ASP A 196 -0.08 5.91 35.28
C ASP A 196 -0.50 7.26 34.69
N LYS A 197 -1.26 8.06 35.45
CA LYS A 197 -1.77 9.36 35.01
C LYS A 197 -0.69 10.44 34.87
N ASN A 198 0.51 10.20 35.38
CA ASN A 198 1.62 11.15 35.37
C ASN A 198 2.69 10.78 34.33
N ALA A 199 2.47 9.73 33.52
CA ALA A 199 3.44 9.28 32.54
C ALA A 199 3.56 10.25 31.35
N GLU A 200 4.74 10.88 31.22
CA GLU A 200 5.10 11.78 30.13
C GLU A 200 6.27 11.22 29.30
N VAL A 201 7.11 10.36 29.89
CA VAL A 201 8.29 9.77 29.26
C VAL A 201 8.08 8.27 29.05
N TYR A 202 8.21 7.83 27.80
CA TYR A 202 8.01 6.43 27.40
C TYR A 202 9.25 5.89 26.69
N LEU A 203 9.55 4.61 26.91
CA LEU A 203 10.57 3.86 26.18
C LEU A 203 9.92 3.21 24.95
N PRO A 204 10.30 3.61 23.72
CA PRO A 204 9.88 2.91 22.52
C PRO A 204 10.60 1.56 22.44
N GLN A 205 9.85 0.47 22.47
CA GLN A 205 10.39 -0.86 22.29
C GLN A 205 10.44 -1.22 20.80
N SER A 206 11.61 -1.58 20.29
CA SER A 206 11.78 -1.93 18.87
C SER A 206 11.23 -3.32 18.53
N ALA A 207 11.37 -4.29 19.44
CA ALA A 207 10.90 -5.66 19.30
C ALA A 207 10.75 -6.37 20.65
N PRO A 208 9.92 -7.43 20.75
CA PRO A 208 8.92 -7.86 19.77
C PRO A 208 7.71 -6.92 19.73
N ASN A 209 7.00 -6.89 18.60
CA ASN A 209 5.74 -6.15 18.44
C ASN A 209 4.60 -7.11 18.18
N GLY A 210 3.42 -6.83 18.73
CA GLY A 210 2.20 -7.51 18.30
C GLY A 210 1.91 -7.19 16.84
N LEU A 211 1.35 -8.13 16.07
CA LEU A 211 0.93 -7.89 14.69
C LEU A 211 -0.54 -8.24 14.53
N ILE A 212 -1.34 -7.23 14.23
CA ILE A 212 -2.76 -7.38 13.94
C ILE A 212 -2.94 -7.34 12.43
N LYS A 213 -3.54 -8.39 11.88
CA LYS A 213 -3.87 -8.47 10.45
C LYS A 213 -5.32 -8.90 10.28
N GLY A 214 -5.99 -8.33 9.28
CA GLY A 214 -7.36 -8.69 8.96
C GLY A 214 -7.74 -8.27 7.55
N THR A 215 -8.51 -9.12 6.88
CA THR A 215 -9.16 -8.80 5.61
C THR A 215 -10.65 -8.75 5.83
N LEU A 216 -11.28 -7.61 5.55
CA LEU A 216 -12.72 -7.50 5.49
C LEU A 216 -13.15 -7.45 4.04
N THR A 217 -14.25 -8.12 3.74
CA THR A 217 -14.90 -8.11 2.44
C THR A 217 -16.37 -7.81 2.66
N ARG A 218 -16.91 -6.79 1.98
CA ARG A 218 -18.33 -6.43 2.10
C ARG A 218 -19.23 -7.57 1.60
N SER A 219 -20.19 -7.96 2.43
CA SER A 219 -20.95 -9.21 2.34
C SER A 219 -22.10 -9.27 1.34
N LEU A 220 -22.17 -8.40 0.33
CA LEU A 220 -23.12 -8.61 -0.79
C LEU A 220 -22.74 -9.84 -1.65
N LEU A 221 -21.63 -10.53 -1.34
CA LEU A 221 -21.07 -11.66 -2.12
C LEU A 221 -20.76 -12.93 -1.30
N ARG A 222 -21.15 -13.06 -0.03
CA ARG A 222 -20.73 -14.21 0.81
C ARG A 222 -21.73 -14.66 1.88
N GLU A 223 -22.94 -15.09 1.49
CA GLU A 223 -23.72 -15.97 2.40
C GLU A 223 -23.15 -17.40 2.52
N THR A 224 -22.08 -17.77 1.78
CA THR A 224 -21.69 -19.19 1.63
C THR A 224 -20.38 -19.64 2.29
N ARG A 225 -19.73 -18.87 3.17
CA ARG A 225 -18.61 -19.42 3.96
C ARG A 225 -18.74 -19.09 5.44
N LYS A 226 -19.75 -19.70 6.07
CA LYS A 226 -19.69 -20.01 7.50
C LYS A 226 -18.55 -21.00 7.74
N ALA A 227 -17.38 -20.51 8.15
CA ALA A 227 -16.46 -21.32 8.92
C ALA A 227 -17.02 -21.36 10.35
N LYS A 228 -17.57 -22.53 10.74
CA LYS A 228 -17.77 -22.90 12.13
C LYS A 228 -16.41 -22.97 12.80
N LEU A 229 -16.28 -22.36 13.98
CA LEU A 229 -15.46 -22.91 15.05
C LEU A 229 -16.25 -24.06 15.70
#